data_AF-A0A1U7I6X7-F1
#
_entry.id   AF-A0A1U7I6X7-F1
#
_cell.length_a   1.000
_cell.length_b   1.000
_cell.length_c   1.000
_cell.angle_alpha   90.00
_cell.angle_beta   90.00
_cell.angle_gamma   90.00
#
_symmetry.space_group_name_H-M   'P 1'
#
loop_
_entity.id
_entity.type
_entity.pdbx_description
1 polymer ?
#
loop_
_entity_poly.entity_id
_entity_poly.type
_entity_poly.pdbx_seq_one_letter_code
_entity_poly.pdbx_strand_id
1 'polypeptide(L)'
;MSVNLFNANTYASLYPDLGAAGLTTAQQLEAHYRNVGINEGRFGSSFVNLRYYGRSYPDLGRAGLTSNTQLFNHLENFGANEGRRSSVAFSPYFYRSVHTDLTNARLTNEQLYQHFNVIGLSEGRASSEFFSAPYYLATNTDLADAFGNNYQAALLHFVNNGIREGRVGAPPVSPSTDPSNVSSSAYDLGTLIAKGTFVDFIGTSDRDDYYGFRVDNPINLNLTLSGLNDAVTLKLFADTNDNGRVDSGEEITSVNGNAATPAVINKTLGAGYYHVDVLTESPATNTFYNLAMSPSVIPTNTPDPGDSQASAFSLGTLTGSRTVSDFVGSSDRIDFYSFVLDGNKTLNLSLNGTTDPAYALLYKDTNNNGVLDSTEVLGIANSANNSLGSLTQNLDAGNYFVEVFTNTTTANTSYNMTLAV
;
A
#
# COMPACT_ATOMS: atom_id res chain seq x y z
N MET A 1 30.13 -3.51 -7.37
CA MET A 1 30.05 -4.60 -8.39
C MET A 1 28.57 -4.89 -8.52
N SER A 2 28.03 -5.20 -9.69
CA SER A 2 26.59 -5.47 -9.81
C SER A 2 26.17 -6.63 -8.88
N VAL A 3 25.04 -6.46 -8.22
CA VAL A 3 24.49 -7.45 -7.27
C VAL A 3 23.68 -8.48 -8.05
N ASN A 4 24.03 -9.77 -7.95
CA ASN A 4 23.19 -10.84 -8.49
C ASN A 4 21.85 -10.95 -7.74
N LEU A 5 20.79 -10.41 -8.33
CA LEU A 5 19.43 -10.42 -7.79
C LEU A 5 18.59 -11.61 -8.26
N PHE A 6 19.18 -12.50 -9.06
CA PHE A 6 18.50 -13.65 -9.66
C PHE A 6 18.82 -14.94 -8.91
N ASN A 7 17.85 -15.84 -8.82
CA ASN A 7 18.04 -17.19 -8.31
C ASN A 7 17.34 -18.20 -9.25
N ALA A 8 18.14 -19.01 -9.94
CA ALA A 8 17.63 -19.95 -10.93
C ALA A 8 16.68 -21.00 -10.34
N ASN A 9 16.97 -21.51 -9.14
CA ASN A 9 16.12 -22.50 -8.47
C ASN A 9 14.77 -21.87 -8.10
N THR A 10 14.80 -20.63 -7.58
CA THR A 10 13.59 -19.87 -7.28
C THR A 10 12.76 -19.64 -8.53
N TYR A 11 13.39 -19.15 -9.59
CA TYR A 11 12.73 -18.83 -10.85
C TYR A 11 12.09 -20.07 -11.48
N ALA A 12 12.80 -21.20 -11.51
CA ALA A 12 12.25 -22.47 -11.99
C ALA A 12 11.04 -22.94 -11.14
N SER A 13 11.09 -22.76 -9.82
CA SER A 13 9.98 -23.15 -8.94
C SER A 13 8.72 -22.30 -9.14
N LEU A 14 8.91 -21.02 -9.44
CA LEU A 14 7.83 -20.06 -9.66
C LEU A 14 7.15 -20.21 -11.02
N TYR A 15 7.91 -20.68 -12.02
CA TYR A 15 7.50 -20.72 -13.42
C TYR A 15 7.72 -22.12 -14.01
N PRO A 16 6.87 -23.11 -13.65
CA PRO A 16 6.95 -24.46 -14.20
C PRO A 16 6.81 -24.53 -15.73
N ASP A 17 6.20 -23.52 -16.34
CA ASP A 17 6.11 -23.34 -17.80
C ASP A 17 7.48 -23.33 -18.48
N LEU A 18 8.52 -22.81 -17.81
CA LEU A 18 9.88 -22.76 -18.36
C LEU A 18 10.49 -24.15 -18.50
N GLY A 19 10.25 -25.02 -17.52
CA GLY A 19 10.67 -26.42 -17.58
C GLY A 19 9.96 -27.17 -18.70
N ALA A 20 8.67 -26.92 -18.90
CA ALA A 20 7.89 -27.46 -20.03
C ALA A 20 8.40 -26.95 -21.39
N ALA A 21 8.92 -25.73 -21.44
CA ALA A 21 9.58 -25.14 -22.60
C ALA A 21 11.05 -25.60 -22.79
N GLY A 22 11.56 -26.50 -21.94
CA GLY A 22 12.91 -27.06 -22.04
C GLY A 22 14.03 -26.20 -21.45
N LEU A 23 13.70 -25.10 -20.76
CA LEU A 23 14.66 -24.26 -20.04
C LEU A 23 14.95 -24.90 -18.68
N THR A 24 16.07 -25.59 -18.56
CA THR A 24 16.40 -26.42 -17.38
C THR A 24 17.73 -26.05 -16.73
N THR A 25 18.60 -25.31 -17.41
CA THR A 25 19.88 -24.86 -16.84
C THR A 25 19.77 -23.46 -16.24
N ALA A 26 20.60 -23.17 -15.24
CA ALA A 26 20.65 -21.84 -14.62
C ALA A 26 20.93 -20.72 -15.64
N GLN A 27 21.81 -20.98 -16.62
CA GLN A 27 22.11 -20.02 -17.69
C GLN A 27 20.92 -19.76 -18.60
N GLN A 28 20.16 -20.80 -18.97
CA GLN A 28 18.94 -20.67 -19.77
C GLN A 28 17.87 -19.87 -19.02
N LEU A 29 17.70 -20.15 -17.73
CA LEU A 29 16.72 -19.47 -16.87
C LEU A 29 17.10 -18.01 -16.64
N GLU A 30 18.38 -17.70 -16.41
CA GLU A 30 18.85 -16.33 -16.28
C GLU A 30 18.68 -15.56 -17.60
N ALA A 31 19.04 -16.17 -18.73
CA ALA A 31 18.87 -15.55 -20.05
C ALA A 31 17.38 -15.28 -20.34
N HIS A 32 16.49 -16.23 -20.02
CA HIS A 32 15.05 -16.02 -20.14
C HIS A 32 14.58 -14.87 -19.23
N TYR A 33 14.99 -14.87 -17.95
CA TYR A 33 14.62 -13.83 -17.02
C TYR A 33 15.04 -12.44 -17.52
N ARG A 34 16.31 -12.28 -17.93
CA ARG A 34 16.84 -10.99 -18.38
C ARG A 34 16.21 -10.51 -19.69
N ASN A 35 15.93 -11.40 -20.64
CA ASN A 35 15.40 -11.02 -21.95
C ASN A 35 13.87 -10.89 -21.99
N VAL A 36 13.15 -11.66 -21.16
CA VAL A 36 11.69 -11.80 -21.20
C VAL A 36 11.08 -11.55 -19.82
N GLY A 37 11.54 -12.30 -18.81
CA GLY A 37 10.91 -12.33 -17.49
C GLY A 37 10.80 -10.97 -16.80
N ILE A 38 11.83 -10.14 -16.87
CA ILE A 38 11.81 -8.78 -16.27
C ILE A 38 10.70 -7.94 -16.92
N ASN A 39 10.61 -7.94 -18.25
CA ASN A 39 9.58 -7.17 -18.96
C ASN A 39 8.17 -7.68 -18.66
N GLU A 40 8.00 -9.00 -18.51
CA GLU A 40 6.74 -9.62 -18.07
C GLU A 40 6.41 -9.37 -16.58
N GLY A 41 7.34 -8.78 -15.81
CA GLY A 41 7.16 -8.56 -14.37
C GLY A 41 7.28 -9.82 -13.54
N ARG A 42 7.93 -10.88 -14.07
CA ARG A 42 8.22 -12.10 -13.33
C ARG A 42 9.21 -11.82 -12.19
N PHE A 43 9.09 -12.57 -11.11
CA PHE A 43 9.99 -12.53 -9.96
C PHE A 43 11.23 -13.40 -10.22
N GLY A 44 12.40 -12.79 -10.44
CA GLY A 44 13.66 -13.52 -10.59
C GLY A 44 14.22 -14.11 -9.28
N SER A 45 13.72 -13.63 -8.15
CA SER A 45 13.99 -14.10 -6.79
C SER A 45 12.80 -13.76 -5.89
N SER A 46 12.72 -14.37 -4.71
CA SER A 46 11.54 -14.27 -3.84
C SER A 46 11.38 -12.92 -3.13
N PHE A 47 12.38 -12.03 -3.23
CA PHE A 47 12.43 -10.78 -2.46
C PHE A 47 12.62 -9.53 -3.31
N VAL A 48 12.71 -9.68 -4.64
CA VAL A 48 12.79 -8.56 -5.58
C VAL A 48 11.43 -8.38 -6.25
N ASN A 49 10.71 -7.34 -5.84
CA ASN A 49 9.45 -6.94 -6.43
C ASN A 49 9.64 -5.56 -7.10
N LEU A 50 9.77 -5.55 -8.42
CA LEU A 50 10.06 -4.32 -9.18
C LEU A 50 8.91 -3.31 -9.12
N ARG A 51 7.65 -3.79 -9.01
CA ARG A 51 6.48 -2.92 -8.82
C ARG A 51 6.54 -2.24 -7.46
N TYR A 52 6.85 -2.99 -6.40
CA TYR A 52 7.08 -2.42 -5.07
C TYR A 52 8.25 -1.44 -5.07
N TYR A 53 9.36 -1.80 -5.72
CA TYR A 53 10.56 -0.98 -5.78
C TYR A 53 10.31 0.36 -6.49
N GLY A 54 9.76 0.34 -7.70
CA GLY A 54 9.45 1.58 -8.43
C GLY A 54 8.42 2.45 -7.72
N ARG A 55 7.47 1.85 -7.00
CA ARG A 55 6.47 2.58 -6.22
C ARG A 55 7.04 3.15 -4.92
N SER A 56 7.95 2.45 -4.23
CA SER A 56 8.54 2.94 -2.98
C SER A 56 9.45 4.15 -3.18
N TYR A 57 9.91 4.38 -4.42
CA TYR A 57 10.94 5.36 -4.76
C TYR A 57 10.55 6.26 -5.95
N PRO A 58 9.75 7.30 -5.74
CA PRO A 58 9.29 8.20 -6.80
C PRO A 58 10.40 9.00 -7.49
N ASP A 59 11.57 9.13 -6.86
CA ASP A 59 12.77 9.69 -7.50
C ASP A 59 13.16 8.91 -8.77
N LEU A 60 12.92 7.59 -8.80
CA LEU A 60 13.16 6.76 -9.99
C LEU A 60 12.21 7.15 -11.13
N GLY A 61 10.92 7.36 -10.81
CA GLY A 61 9.94 7.85 -11.78
C GLY A 61 10.28 9.24 -12.31
N ARG A 62 10.70 10.16 -11.42
CA ARG A 62 11.19 11.51 -11.78
C ARG A 62 12.44 11.46 -12.67
N ALA A 63 13.29 10.45 -12.47
CA ALA A 63 14.46 10.17 -13.33
C ALA A 63 14.09 9.43 -14.64
N GLY A 64 12.82 9.13 -14.90
CA GLY A 64 12.34 8.49 -16.13
C GLY A 64 12.46 6.96 -16.16
N LEU A 65 12.67 6.32 -15.01
CA LEU A 65 12.75 4.86 -14.89
C LEU A 65 11.34 4.30 -14.70
N THR A 66 10.66 3.98 -15.80
CA THR A 66 9.25 3.56 -15.80
C THR A 66 9.04 2.10 -16.19
N SER A 67 10.04 1.45 -16.79
CA SER A 67 9.98 0.03 -17.14
C SER A 67 10.62 -0.87 -16.09
N ASN A 68 10.15 -2.11 -16.01
CA ASN A 68 10.75 -3.12 -15.14
C ASN A 68 12.25 -3.32 -15.43
N THR A 69 12.67 -3.28 -16.69
CA THR A 69 14.08 -3.42 -17.06
C THR A 69 14.93 -2.27 -16.51
N GLN A 70 14.44 -1.03 -16.60
CA GLN A 70 15.13 0.13 -16.02
C GLN A 70 15.20 0.04 -14.49
N LEU A 71 14.10 -0.34 -13.83
CA LEU A 71 14.04 -0.50 -12.38
C LEU A 71 14.96 -1.61 -11.88
N PHE A 72 14.99 -2.75 -12.57
CA PHE A 72 15.89 -3.86 -12.26
C PHE A 72 17.35 -3.44 -12.41
N ASN A 73 17.71 -2.82 -13.53
CA ASN A 73 19.07 -2.34 -13.76
C ASN A 73 19.50 -1.30 -12.70
N HIS A 74 18.59 -0.41 -12.29
CA HIS A 74 18.89 0.52 -11.21
C HIS A 74 19.12 -0.22 -9.88
N LEU A 75 18.25 -1.16 -9.51
CA LEU A 75 18.41 -1.93 -8.27
C LEU A 75 19.73 -2.72 -8.25
N GLU A 76 20.07 -3.39 -9.35
CA GLU A 76 21.28 -4.21 -9.53
C GLU A 76 22.58 -3.38 -9.44
N ASN A 77 22.57 -2.15 -9.94
CA ASN A 77 23.78 -1.32 -10.04
C ASN A 77 23.91 -0.23 -8.96
N PHE A 78 22.80 0.23 -8.37
CA PHE A 78 22.76 1.36 -7.44
C PHE A 78 21.90 1.07 -6.21
N GLY A 79 20.65 0.66 -6.40
CA GLY A 79 19.66 0.57 -5.31
C GLY A 79 20.06 -0.38 -4.19
N ALA A 80 20.71 -1.51 -4.52
CA ALA A 80 21.24 -2.44 -3.52
C ALA A 80 22.37 -1.81 -2.69
N ASN A 81 23.27 -1.03 -3.30
CA ASN A 81 24.32 -0.32 -2.58
C ASN A 81 23.76 0.81 -1.71
N GLU A 82 22.75 1.54 -2.20
CA GLU A 82 22.01 2.58 -1.46
C GLU A 82 21.20 2.02 -0.27
N GLY A 83 21.03 0.70 -0.19
CA GLY A 83 20.26 0.05 0.87
C GLY A 83 18.75 0.20 0.71
N ARG A 84 18.28 0.46 -0.52
CA ARG A 84 16.84 0.54 -0.81
C ARG A 84 16.16 -0.81 -0.57
N ARG A 85 14.89 -0.81 -0.16
CA ARG A 85 14.03 -1.99 0.00
C ARG A 85 13.53 -2.47 -1.36
N SER A 86 13.76 -3.73 -1.71
CA SER A 86 13.29 -4.32 -2.98
C SER A 86 11.95 -5.06 -2.86
N SER A 87 11.49 -5.29 -1.63
CA SER A 87 10.14 -5.77 -1.29
C SER A 87 9.80 -5.40 0.15
N VAL A 88 8.53 -5.52 0.53
CA VAL A 88 8.08 -5.38 1.93
C VAL A 88 8.73 -6.43 2.86
N ALA A 89 9.15 -7.56 2.32
CA ALA A 89 9.69 -8.68 3.07
C ALA A 89 11.22 -8.65 3.24
N PHE A 90 11.92 -7.67 2.67
CA PHE A 90 13.36 -7.53 2.84
C PHE A 90 13.79 -6.07 3.02
N SER A 91 14.35 -5.78 4.19
CA SER A 91 14.99 -4.52 4.54
C SER A 91 16.46 -4.78 4.88
N PRO A 92 17.43 -4.28 4.09
CA PRO A 92 18.84 -4.55 4.37
C PRO A 92 19.30 -3.95 5.71
N TYR A 93 18.75 -2.79 6.10
CA TYR A 93 19.06 -2.17 7.40
C TYR A 93 18.60 -3.02 8.57
N PHE A 94 17.33 -3.46 8.56
CA PHE A 94 16.78 -4.38 9.55
C PHE A 94 17.51 -5.72 9.56
N TYR A 95 17.72 -6.31 8.39
CA TYR A 95 18.40 -7.60 8.26
C TYR A 95 19.79 -7.56 8.89
N ARG A 96 20.56 -6.49 8.68
CA ARG A 96 21.85 -6.33 9.36
C ARG A 96 21.71 -6.17 10.86
N SER A 97 20.78 -5.32 11.33
CA SER A 97 20.68 -4.95 12.75
C SER A 97 20.30 -6.13 13.64
N VAL A 98 19.40 -6.99 13.18
CA VAL A 98 18.90 -8.13 13.98
C VAL A 98 19.81 -9.36 13.93
N HIS A 99 20.77 -9.41 12.99
CA HIS A 99 21.71 -10.52 12.83
C HIS A 99 23.13 -10.08 13.19
N THR A 100 23.52 -10.34 14.44
CA THR A 100 24.79 -9.87 15.02
C THR A 100 26.02 -10.35 14.25
N ASP A 101 25.97 -11.54 13.64
CA ASP A 101 27.04 -12.07 12.80
C ASP A 101 27.26 -11.22 11.54
N LEU A 102 26.19 -10.73 10.90
CA LEU A 102 26.27 -9.86 9.72
C LEU A 102 26.80 -8.47 10.08
N THR A 103 26.39 -7.95 11.24
CA THR A 103 26.92 -6.70 11.79
C THR A 103 28.41 -6.81 12.11
N ASN A 104 28.82 -7.89 12.78
CA ASN A 104 30.24 -8.14 13.10
C ASN A 104 31.09 -8.37 11.85
N ALA A 105 30.55 -9.03 10.84
CA ALA A 105 31.18 -9.19 9.53
C ALA A 105 31.22 -7.89 8.72
N ARG A 106 30.53 -6.83 9.15
CA ARG A 106 30.43 -5.51 8.50
C ARG A 106 30.02 -5.64 7.03
N LEU A 107 29.02 -6.49 6.76
CA LEU A 107 28.55 -6.68 5.39
C LEU A 107 27.99 -5.37 4.83
N THR A 108 28.39 -5.06 3.59
CA THR A 108 27.82 -3.95 2.81
C THR A 108 26.37 -4.25 2.45
N ASN A 109 25.61 -3.23 2.05
CA ASN A 109 24.22 -3.41 1.63
C ASN A 109 24.12 -4.42 0.46
N GLU A 110 25.02 -4.32 -0.53
CA GLU A 110 25.14 -5.30 -1.63
C GLU A 110 25.37 -6.74 -1.13
N GLN A 111 26.22 -6.93 -0.13
CA GLN A 111 26.51 -8.24 0.45
C GLN A 111 25.32 -8.80 1.24
N LEU A 112 24.51 -7.96 1.89
CA LEU A 112 23.29 -8.39 2.58
C LEU A 112 22.25 -8.92 1.60
N TYR A 113 22.10 -8.25 0.45
CA TYR A 113 21.27 -8.72 -0.66
C TYR A 113 21.71 -10.12 -1.15
N GLN A 114 23.02 -10.31 -1.37
CA GLN A 114 23.56 -11.62 -1.75
C GLN A 114 23.34 -12.68 -0.67
N HIS A 115 23.67 -12.34 0.58
CA HIS A 115 23.52 -13.25 1.70
C HIS A 115 22.08 -13.71 1.83
N PHE A 116 21.10 -12.82 1.76
CA PHE A 116 19.70 -13.20 1.87
C PHE A 116 19.25 -14.12 0.72
N ASN A 117 19.67 -13.82 -0.51
CA ASN A 117 19.34 -14.59 -1.72
C ASN A 117 19.84 -16.05 -1.65
N VAL A 118 21.02 -16.29 -1.08
CA VAL A 118 21.67 -17.60 -1.11
C VAL A 118 21.65 -18.37 0.22
N ILE A 119 21.54 -17.68 1.35
CA ILE A 119 21.70 -18.26 2.70
C ILE A 119 20.56 -17.82 3.63
N GLY A 120 20.29 -16.52 3.73
CA GLY A 120 19.42 -15.98 4.78
C GLY A 120 18.01 -16.55 4.77
N LEU A 121 17.40 -16.68 3.58
CA LEU A 121 16.06 -17.23 3.45
C LEU A 121 16.00 -18.73 3.78
N SER A 122 17.02 -19.51 3.39
CA SER A 122 17.05 -20.96 3.70
C SER A 122 17.32 -21.25 5.18
N GLU A 123 18.02 -20.35 5.87
CA GLU A 123 18.19 -20.38 7.33
C GLU A 123 16.95 -19.88 8.10
N GLY A 124 15.97 -19.27 7.40
CA GLY A 124 14.78 -18.70 8.03
C GLY A 124 15.04 -17.41 8.80
N ARG A 125 16.09 -16.67 8.45
CA ARG A 125 16.44 -15.41 9.12
C ARG A 125 15.35 -14.36 8.91
N ALA A 126 14.94 -13.67 9.98
CA ALA A 126 14.04 -12.52 9.92
C ALA A 126 14.62 -11.46 8.98
N SER A 127 13.83 -10.98 8.02
CA SER A 127 14.34 -10.26 6.85
C SER A 127 13.78 -8.85 6.68
N SER A 128 12.66 -8.56 7.31
CA SER A 128 12.14 -7.20 7.51
C SER A 128 11.30 -7.14 8.78
N GLU A 129 10.89 -5.94 9.12
CA GLU A 129 9.95 -5.67 10.20
C GLU A 129 8.58 -6.31 9.97
N PHE A 130 8.29 -6.68 8.73
CA PHE A 130 7.02 -7.27 8.30
C PHE A 130 7.12 -8.77 8.01
N PHE A 131 8.32 -9.36 7.99
CA PHE A 131 8.46 -10.77 7.63
C PHE A 131 9.58 -11.54 8.36
N SER A 132 9.18 -12.67 8.95
CA SER A 132 10.05 -13.74 9.45
C SER A 132 9.43 -15.09 9.07
N ALA A 133 10.08 -15.85 8.19
CA ALA A 133 9.51 -17.09 7.66
C ALA A 133 9.17 -18.13 8.76
N PRO A 134 10.02 -18.36 9.77
CA PRO A 134 9.67 -19.26 10.88
C PRO A 134 8.44 -18.78 11.67
N TYR A 135 8.34 -17.48 11.95
CA TYR A 135 7.18 -16.92 12.64
C TYR A 135 5.92 -17.04 11.79
N TYR A 136 6.01 -16.73 10.51
CA TYR A 136 4.89 -16.79 9.59
C TYR A 136 4.34 -18.21 9.46
N LEU A 137 5.19 -19.23 9.36
CA LEU A 137 4.73 -20.62 9.37
C LEU A 137 4.18 -21.04 10.73
N ALA A 138 4.85 -20.69 11.82
CA ALA A 138 4.40 -21.06 13.17
C ALA A 138 3.02 -20.48 13.54
N THR A 139 2.67 -19.31 12.99
CA THR A 139 1.38 -18.65 13.22
C THR A 139 0.29 -19.03 12.21
N ASN A 140 0.65 -19.77 11.16
CA ASN A 140 -0.25 -20.17 10.08
C ASN A 140 -0.13 -21.68 9.85
N THR A 141 -0.83 -22.46 10.68
CA THR A 141 -0.69 -23.93 10.71
C THR A 141 -1.04 -24.58 9.38
N ASP A 142 -1.97 -24.01 8.61
CA ASP A 142 -2.30 -24.45 7.25
C ASP A 142 -1.09 -24.41 6.31
N LEU A 143 -0.27 -23.36 6.41
CA LEU A 143 0.94 -23.21 5.61
C LEU A 143 2.08 -24.06 6.17
N ALA A 144 2.19 -24.21 7.49
CA ALA A 144 3.15 -25.13 8.09
C ALA A 144 2.91 -26.58 7.63
N ASP A 145 1.66 -27.01 7.57
CA ASP A 145 1.28 -28.34 7.09
C ASP A 145 1.56 -28.49 5.58
N ALA A 146 1.31 -27.44 4.78
CA ALA A 146 1.51 -27.46 3.33
C ALA A 146 2.99 -27.37 2.92
N PHE A 147 3.79 -26.57 3.63
CA PHE A 147 5.15 -26.19 3.21
C PHE A 147 6.25 -26.78 4.09
N GLY A 148 5.96 -27.23 5.31
CA GLY A 148 6.96 -27.58 6.30
C GLY A 148 7.95 -26.43 6.49
N ASN A 149 9.26 -26.72 6.43
CA ASN A 149 10.32 -25.71 6.55
C ASN A 149 10.71 -25.06 5.20
N ASN A 150 9.82 -25.07 4.20
CA ASN A 150 10.06 -24.38 2.94
C ASN A 150 9.80 -22.87 3.10
N TYR A 151 10.80 -22.15 3.62
CA TYR A 151 10.74 -20.72 3.86
C TYR A 151 10.60 -19.89 2.59
N GLN A 152 11.05 -20.42 1.45
CA GLN A 152 10.83 -19.79 0.16
C GLN A 152 9.34 -19.79 -0.22
N ALA A 153 8.66 -20.93 -0.08
CA ALA A 153 7.22 -21.01 -0.29
C ALA A 153 6.45 -20.12 0.69
N ALA A 154 6.89 -20.05 1.95
CA ALA A 154 6.32 -19.16 2.97
C ALA A 154 6.43 -17.68 2.57
N LEU A 155 7.60 -17.22 2.13
CA LEU A 155 7.83 -15.86 1.65
C LEU A 155 6.98 -15.53 0.43
N LEU A 156 6.93 -16.43 -0.55
CA LEU A 156 6.11 -16.26 -1.75
C LEU A 156 4.62 -16.21 -1.40
N HIS A 157 4.15 -17.07 -0.50
CA HIS A 157 2.77 -17.02 -0.02
C HIS A 157 2.48 -15.70 0.67
N PHE A 158 3.36 -15.22 1.55
CA PHE A 158 3.18 -13.94 2.24
C PHE A 158 3.00 -12.78 1.27
N VAL A 159 3.93 -12.62 0.33
CA VAL A 159 3.92 -11.52 -0.65
C VAL A 159 2.74 -11.64 -1.61
N ASN A 160 2.41 -12.85 -2.05
CA ASN A 160 1.38 -13.05 -3.07
C ASN A 160 -0.03 -13.22 -2.52
N ASN A 161 -0.23 -13.58 -1.25
CA ASN A 161 -1.56 -13.89 -0.69
C ASN A 161 -1.69 -13.40 0.75
N GLY A 162 -0.71 -13.70 1.61
CA GLY A 162 -0.76 -13.42 3.05
C GLY A 162 -1.08 -11.97 3.39
N ILE A 163 -0.50 -11.03 2.64
CA ILE A 163 -0.78 -9.60 2.78
C ILE A 163 -2.27 -9.29 2.51
N ARG A 164 -2.84 -9.81 1.42
CA ARG A 164 -4.26 -9.62 1.07
C ARG A 164 -5.20 -10.33 2.04
N GLU A 165 -4.77 -11.47 2.57
CA GLU A 165 -5.49 -12.21 3.60
C GLU A 165 -5.39 -11.53 4.99
N GLY A 166 -4.58 -10.47 5.12
CA GLY A 166 -4.38 -9.75 6.36
C GLY A 166 -3.60 -10.54 7.42
N ARG A 167 -2.80 -11.53 7.01
CA ARG A 167 -1.93 -12.30 7.90
C ARG A 167 -0.74 -11.46 8.37
N VAL A 168 -0.32 -11.67 9.61
CA VAL A 168 0.84 -11.00 10.21
C VAL A 168 2.10 -11.80 9.91
N GLY A 169 3.08 -11.17 9.24
CA GLY A 169 4.29 -11.85 8.74
C GLY A 169 5.46 -11.93 9.72
N ALA A 170 5.47 -11.09 10.76
CA ALA A 170 6.53 -11.00 11.75
C ALA A 170 5.95 -10.79 13.17
N PRO A 171 6.69 -11.18 14.23
CA PRO A 171 6.32 -10.78 15.58
C PRO A 171 6.46 -9.26 15.75
N PRO A 172 6.02 -8.68 16.89
CA PRO A 172 6.44 -7.33 17.26
C PRO A 172 7.97 -7.21 17.27
N VAL A 173 8.51 -6.15 16.67
CA VAL A 173 9.95 -5.93 16.53
C VAL A 173 10.34 -4.51 16.93
N SER A 174 11.57 -4.34 17.41
CA SER A 174 12.16 -3.00 17.53
C SER A 174 12.69 -2.52 16.18
N PRO A 175 12.54 -1.23 15.86
CA PRO A 175 13.17 -0.61 14.69
C PRO A 175 14.68 -0.87 14.64
N SER A 176 15.27 -0.92 13.44
CA SER A 176 16.71 -1.18 13.27
C SER A 176 17.60 -0.06 13.81
N THR A 177 17.02 1.11 13.95
CA THR A 177 17.57 2.33 14.52
C THR A 177 16.42 3.05 15.20
N ASP A 178 16.73 3.72 16.31
CA ASP A 178 15.84 4.65 17.00
C ASP A 178 15.09 5.54 15.99
N PRO A 179 13.74 5.54 15.97
CA PRO A 179 12.98 6.52 15.22
C PRO A 179 13.38 7.93 15.66
N SER A 180 13.61 8.81 14.70
CA SER A 180 14.16 10.13 15.04
C SER A 180 13.11 11.02 15.69
N ASN A 181 13.54 11.88 16.62
CA ASN A 181 12.80 13.07 17.06
C ASN A 181 12.58 14.14 15.97
N VAL A 182 13.02 13.88 14.73
CA VAL A 182 12.93 14.80 13.60
C VAL A 182 12.32 14.08 12.40
N SER A 183 11.22 14.62 11.88
CA SER A 183 10.47 14.03 10.76
C SER A 183 11.30 13.78 9.49
N SER A 184 12.25 14.67 9.13
CA SER A 184 13.18 14.46 8.01
C SER A 184 14.14 13.29 8.15
N SER A 185 14.15 12.62 9.30
CA SER A 185 14.94 11.43 9.58
C SER A 185 14.09 10.32 10.18
N ALA A 186 12.79 10.35 9.89
CA ALA A 186 11.85 9.32 10.30
C ALA A 186 12.32 7.91 9.90
N TYR A 187 11.96 6.92 10.71
CA TYR A 187 12.23 5.52 10.40
C TYR A 187 11.44 5.08 9.16
N ASP A 188 12.13 4.83 8.05
CA ASP A 188 11.51 4.50 6.76
C ASP A 188 11.05 3.04 6.69
N LEU A 189 9.73 2.86 6.67
CA LEU A 189 9.05 1.57 6.52
C LEU A 189 8.88 1.12 5.06
N GLY A 190 9.18 1.99 4.10
CA GLY A 190 8.91 1.78 2.68
C GLY A 190 7.42 1.92 2.36
N THR A 191 6.94 1.17 1.36
CA THR A 191 5.50 1.16 1.04
C THR A 191 4.75 0.28 2.04
N LEU A 192 3.81 0.88 2.79
CA LEU A 192 3.03 0.20 3.82
C LEU A 192 1.90 -0.61 3.19
N ILE A 193 2.18 -1.87 2.88
CA ILE A 193 1.20 -2.83 2.37
C ILE A 193 0.89 -3.97 3.34
N ALA A 194 1.74 -4.19 4.35
CA ALA A 194 1.65 -5.32 5.28
C ALA A 194 1.40 -4.86 6.72
N LYS A 195 0.76 -5.73 7.51
CA LYS A 195 0.59 -5.50 8.95
C LYS A 195 1.90 -5.70 9.70
N GLY A 196 2.18 -4.84 10.67
CA GLY A 196 3.35 -4.93 11.54
C GLY A 196 3.12 -4.27 12.89
N THR A 197 3.94 -4.65 13.88
CA THR A 197 3.93 -4.04 15.21
C THR A 197 5.35 -3.64 15.59
N PHE A 198 5.54 -2.36 15.90
CA PHE A 198 6.82 -1.80 16.32
C PHE A 198 6.81 -1.61 17.83
N VAL A 199 7.85 -2.07 18.50
CA VAL A 199 8.02 -1.91 19.95
C VAL A 199 9.20 -1.01 20.21
N ASP A 200 8.92 0.11 20.89
CA ASP A 200 9.95 1.08 21.23
C ASP A 200 9.61 1.83 22.52
N PHE A 201 10.38 2.86 22.84
CA PHE A 201 10.27 3.67 24.04
C PHE A 201 10.31 5.15 23.71
N ILE A 202 9.40 5.93 24.29
CA ILE A 202 9.57 7.39 24.39
C ILE A 202 9.74 7.80 25.84
N GLY A 203 10.49 8.87 26.06
CA GLY A 203 10.72 9.43 27.39
C GLY A 203 11.42 10.78 27.39
N THR A 204 12.02 11.13 28.53
CA THR A 204 12.54 12.50 28.73
C THR A 204 13.71 12.89 27.83
N SER A 205 14.48 11.91 27.34
CA SER A 205 15.62 12.12 26.44
C SER A 205 15.29 11.93 24.97
N ASP A 206 14.13 11.35 24.69
CA ASP A 206 13.71 10.88 23.38
C ASP A 206 12.18 10.97 23.32
N ARG A 207 11.70 12.11 22.86
CA ARG A 207 10.33 12.56 23.15
C ARG A 207 9.37 12.31 22.01
N ASP A 208 9.89 12.07 20.82
CA ASP A 208 9.18 11.99 19.57
C ASP A 208 9.80 10.85 18.75
N ASP A 209 8.98 9.93 18.29
CA ASP A 209 9.36 8.84 17.39
C ASP A 209 8.65 9.01 16.06
N TYR A 210 9.37 9.54 15.06
CA TYR A 210 8.84 9.65 13.71
C TYR A 210 9.05 8.36 12.91
N TYR A 211 7.95 7.83 12.40
CA TYR A 211 7.90 6.76 11.40
C TYR A 211 7.42 7.32 10.07
N GLY A 212 8.09 6.96 8.97
CA GLY A 212 7.74 7.37 7.61
C GLY A 212 7.29 6.18 6.78
N PHE A 213 6.23 6.34 5.99
CA PHE A 213 5.81 5.31 5.05
C PHE A 213 5.14 5.90 3.81
N ARG A 214 5.11 5.08 2.76
CA ARG A 214 4.41 5.39 1.51
C ARG A 214 3.12 4.58 1.37
N VAL A 215 2.09 5.20 0.80
CA VAL A 215 0.88 4.55 0.32
C VAL A 215 0.88 4.63 -1.20
N ASP A 216 0.75 3.49 -1.89
CA ASP A 216 0.80 3.41 -3.35
C ASP A 216 -0.57 3.23 -4.01
N ASN A 217 -1.47 2.50 -3.37
CA ASN A 217 -2.89 2.41 -3.70
C ASN A 217 -3.67 2.81 -2.44
N PRO A 218 -4.88 3.37 -2.57
CA PRO A 218 -5.67 3.76 -1.42
C PRO A 218 -5.84 2.64 -0.40
N ILE A 219 -5.70 2.97 0.89
CA ILE A 219 -5.84 2.02 1.99
C ILE A 219 -6.78 2.55 3.06
N ASN A 220 -7.45 1.63 3.75
CA ASN A 220 -7.94 1.85 5.10
C ASN A 220 -6.80 1.52 6.07
N LEU A 221 -6.35 2.49 6.84
CA LEU A 221 -5.30 2.34 7.85
C LEU A 221 -5.90 2.33 9.25
N ASN A 222 -5.63 1.25 9.99
CA ASN A 222 -5.75 1.24 11.45
C ASN A 222 -4.36 1.39 12.07
N LEU A 223 -4.16 2.45 12.85
CA LEU A 223 -3.01 2.63 13.73
C LEU A 223 -3.46 2.46 15.17
N THR A 224 -2.79 1.58 15.90
CA THR A 224 -3.08 1.35 17.32
C THR A 224 -1.80 1.47 18.13
N LEU A 225 -1.78 2.39 19.09
CA LEU A 225 -0.71 2.60 20.04
C LEU A 225 -1.13 2.08 21.42
N SER A 226 -0.43 1.06 21.91
CA SER A 226 -0.78 0.30 23.11
C SER A 226 0.46 -0.07 23.93
N GLY A 227 0.29 -0.80 25.05
CA GLY A 227 1.40 -1.18 25.94
C GLY A 227 1.98 -0.03 26.77
N LEU A 228 1.21 1.05 26.89
CA LEU A 228 1.62 2.29 27.54
C LEU A 228 1.52 2.18 29.07
N ASN A 229 2.43 2.84 29.77
CA ASN A 229 2.37 3.08 31.22
C ASN A 229 2.00 4.54 31.53
N ASP A 230 2.32 5.46 30.62
CA ASP A 230 2.05 6.89 30.74
C ASP A 230 1.20 7.40 29.57
N ALA A 231 0.71 8.63 29.69
CA ALA A 231 -0.02 9.30 28.62
C ALA A 231 0.92 9.75 27.50
N VAL A 232 0.51 9.48 26.25
CA VAL A 232 1.24 9.81 25.02
C VAL A 232 0.25 10.27 23.95
N THR A 233 0.75 10.96 22.93
CA THR A 233 -0.04 11.39 21.77
C THR A 233 0.42 10.64 20.53
N LEU A 234 -0.52 10.09 19.78
CA LEU A 234 -0.29 9.53 18.45
C LEU A 234 -0.82 10.53 17.41
N LYS A 235 0.03 10.93 16.46
CA LYS A 235 -0.35 11.81 15.36
C LYS A 235 -0.08 11.17 14.00
N LEU A 236 -0.86 11.57 13.00
CA LEU A 236 -0.73 11.16 11.61
C LEU A 236 -0.70 12.40 10.72
N PHE A 237 0.25 12.46 9.80
CA PHE A 237 0.48 13.55 8.87
C PHE A 237 0.56 13.05 7.43
N ALA A 238 0.11 13.85 6.48
CA ALA A 238 0.41 13.66 5.05
C ALA A 238 1.51 14.64 4.64
N ASP A 239 2.64 14.14 4.14
CA ASP A 239 3.67 14.98 3.51
C ASP A 239 3.16 15.38 2.12
N THR A 240 2.52 16.54 2.04
CA THR A 240 1.81 17.01 0.83
C THR A 240 2.73 17.61 -0.21
N ASN A 241 3.96 17.94 0.18
CA ASN A 241 4.93 18.61 -0.67
C ASN A 241 6.17 17.73 -0.99
N ASP A 242 6.16 16.47 -0.53
CA ASP A 242 7.20 15.45 -0.71
C ASP A 242 8.59 15.91 -0.24
N ASN A 243 8.68 16.74 0.81
CA ASN A 243 9.95 17.23 1.34
C ASN A 243 10.51 16.36 2.49
N GLY A 244 9.78 15.33 2.91
CA GLY A 244 10.10 14.40 3.99
C GLY A 244 9.98 15.01 5.39
N ARG A 245 9.37 16.19 5.54
CA ARG A 245 9.18 16.90 6.81
C ARG A 245 7.70 17.02 7.08
N VAL A 246 7.40 17.13 8.37
CA VAL A 246 6.07 17.54 8.82
C VAL A 246 6.01 19.06 8.86
N ASP A 247 5.12 19.64 8.06
CA ASP A 247 4.86 21.08 7.97
C ASP A 247 3.50 21.47 8.58
N SER A 248 3.31 22.78 8.78
CA SER A 248 2.04 23.31 9.28
C SER A 248 0.92 23.08 8.26
N GLY A 249 -0.19 22.48 8.70
CA GLY A 249 -1.33 22.13 7.86
C GLY A 249 -1.34 20.69 7.35
N GLU A 250 -0.30 19.91 7.64
CA GLU A 250 -0.18 18.52 7.22
C GLU A 250 -0.72 17.49 8.23
N GLU A 251 -1.01 17.92 9.46
CA GLU A 251 -1.64 17.05 10.46
C GLU A 251 -3.02 16.62 9.98
N ILE A 252 -3.20 15.31 9.78
CA ILE A 252 -4.51 14.72 9.46
C ILE A 252 -5.33 14.61 10.74
N THR A 253 -4.74 14.02 11.79
CA THR A 253 -5.41 13.78 13.05
C THR A 253 -4.42 13.41 14.16
N SER A 254 -4.87 13.56 15.41
CA SER A 254 -4.15 13.19 16.62
C SER A 254 -5.09 12.60 17.66
N VAL A 255 -4.57 11.69 18.48
CA VAL A 255 -5.31 11.03 19.55
C VAL A 255 -4.39 10.72 20.73
N ASN A 256 -4.90 10.92 21.95
CA ASN A 256 -4.16 10.59 23.17
C ASN A 256 -4.40 9.12 23.56
N GLY A 257 -3.34 8.44 24.00
CA GLY A 257 -3.38 7.11 24.57
C GLY A 257 -2.79 7.09 25.97
N ASN A 258 -3.14 6.08 26.77
CA ASN A 258 -2.53 5.78 28.06
C ASN A 258 -2.71 4.29 28.41
N ALA A 259 -2.29 3.87 29.61
CA ALA A 259 -2.38 2.49 30.07
C ALA A 259 -3.80 1.87 30.04
N ALA A 260 -4.84 2.67 30.26
CA ALA A 260 -6.23 2.19 30.27
C ALA A 260 -6.89 2.25 28.89
N THR A 261 -6.50 3.21 28.06
CA THR A 261 -7.11 3.48 26.76
C THR A 261 -6.03 3.60 25.68
N PRO A 262 -5.83 2.58 24.83
CA PRO A 262 -4.96 2.66 23.67
C PRO A 262 -5.37 3.82 22.74
N ALA A 263 -4.38 4.47 22.14
CA ALA A 263 -4.62 5.46 21.09
C ALA A 263 -4.92 4.73 19.77
N VAL A 264 -6.03 5.06 19.11
CA VAL A 264 -6.43 4.39 17.86
C VAL A 264 -6.81 5.43 16.81
N ILE A 265 -6.18 5.37 15.64
CA ILE A 265 -6.53 6.16 14.45
C ILE A 265 -7.04 5.19 13.38
N ASN A 266 -8.26 5.42 12.89
CA ASN A 266 -8.80 4.76 11.70
C ASN A 266 -8.96 5.81 10.60
N LYS A 267 -8.18 5.72 9.53
CA LYS A 267 -8.24 6.67 8.42
C LYS A 267 -8.07 6.01 7.06
N THR A 268 -8.87 6.48 6.11
CA THR A 268 -8.67 6.20 4.70
C THR A 268 -7.59 7.13 4.18
N LEU A 269 -6.59 6.58 3.51
CA LEU A 269 -5.46 7.32 2.96
C LEU A 269 -5.38 7.09 1.46
N GLY A 270 -5.29 8.18 0.70
CA GLY A 270 -4.93 8.14 -0.71
C GLY A 270 -3.43 7.84 -0.91
N ALA A 271 -3.01 7.68 -2.16
CA ALA A 271 -1.60 7.52 -2.47
C ALA A 271 -0.79 8.77 -2.04
N GLY A 272 0.39 8.57 -1.46
CA GLY A 272 1.21 9.67 -0.94
C GLY A 272 2.23 9.20 0.11
N TYR A 273 2.95 10.17 0.68
CA TYR A 273 3.84 9.96 1.81
C TYR A 273 3.19 10.43 3.10
N TYR A 274 3.43 9.69 4.18
CA TYR A 274 2.83 9.94 5.47
C TYR A 274 3.86 9.77 6.58
N HIS A 275 3.68 10.55 7.64
CA HIS A 275 4.42 10.41 8.88
C HIS A 275 3.47 10.03 10.02
N VAL A 276 3.95 9.15 10.89
CA VAL A 276 3.37 8.91 12.22
C VAL A 276 4.34 9.43 13.25
N ASP A 277 3.81 10.12 14.24
CA ASP A 277 4.56 10.66 15.37
C ASP A 277 3.97 10.08 16.65
N VAL A 278 4.80 9.35 17.40
CA VAL A 278 4.50 8.91 18.76
C VAL A 278 5.27 9.83 19.68
N LEU A 279 4.58 10.70 20.41
CA LEU A 279 5.24 11.72 21.22
C LEU A 279 4.71 11.83 22.66
N THR A 280 5.57 12.41 23.50
CA THR A 280 5.19 12.91 24.81
C THR A 280 5.40 14.41 24.94
N GLU A 281 4.32 15.14 25.19
CA GLU A 281 4.37 16.57 25.55
C GLU A 281 4.81 16.80 27.01
N SER A 282 4.80 15.76 27.84
CA SER A 282 5.22 15.81 29.23
C SER A 282 6.74 15.58 29.37
N PRO A 283 7.45 16.44 30.13
CA PRO A 283 8.89 16.28 30.39
C PRO A 283 9.20 15.22 31.47
N ALA A 284 8.20 14.46 31.93
CA ALA A 284 8.36 13.42 32.97
C ALA A 284 7.88 12.02 32.52
N THR A 285 7.18 11.93 31.38
CA THR A 285 6.69 10.67 30.82
C THR A 285 7.85 9.78 30.41
N ASN A 286 7.76 8.49 30.69
CA ASN A 286 8.68 7.47 30.19
C ASN A 286 7.88 6.18 29.99
N THR A 287 7.68 5.76 28.74
CA THR A 287 6.88 4.58 28.45
C THR A 287 7.37 3.82 27.24
N PHE A 288 7.37 2.50 27.38
CA PHE A 288 7.37 1.62 26.22
C PHE A 288 6.03 1.73 25.50
N TYR A 289 6.01 1.39 24.21
CA TYR A 289 4.80 1.28 23.43
C TYR A 289 4.88 0.13 22.43
N ASN A 290 3.71 -0.28 21.95
CA ASN A 290 3.52 -1.11 20.77
C ASN A 290 2.70 -0.32 19.76
N LEU A 291 3.32 0.07 18.64
CA LEU A 291 2.69 0.73 17.52
C LEU A 291 2.33 -0.32 16.46
N ALA A 292 1.07 -0.74 16.45
CA ALA A 292 0.53 -1.64 15.44
C ALA A 292 0.03 -0.83 14.23
N MET A 293 0.52 -1.16 13.05
CA MET A 293 0.08 -0.61 11.77
C MET A 293 -0.62 -1.70 10.97
N SER A 294 -1.89 -1.48 10.64
CA SER A 294 -2.73 -2.44 9.92
C SER A 294 -3.38 -1.81 8.70
N PRO A 295 -2.69 -1.77 7.54
CA PRO A 295 -3.27 -1.33 6.28
C PRO A 295 -4.22 -2.39 5.71
N SER A 296 -5.26 -1.95 5.02
CA SER A 296 -6.11 -2.77 4.16
C SER A 296 -6.33 -2.05 2.84
N VAL A 297 -5.90 -2.66 1.74
CA VAL A 297 -6.06 -2.09 0.40
C VAL A 297 -7.55 -1.91 0.09
N ILE A 298 -7.89 -0.75 -0.46
CA ILE A 298 -9.22 -0.47 -1.00
C ILE A 298 -9.26 -1.01 -2.44
N PRO A 299 -10.24 -1.86 -2.81
CA PRO A 299 -10.44 -2.25 -4.19
C PRO A 299 -10.77 -1.02 -5.05
N THR A 300 -10.06 -0.86 -6.17
CA THR A 300 -10.28 0.20 -7.17
C THR A 300 -10.61 -0.42 -8.52
N ASN A 301 -11.29 0.31 -9.40
CA ASN A 301 -11.56 -0.18 -10.75
C ASN A 301 -10.29 -0.17 -11.60
N THR A 302 -10.23 -1.10 -12.57
CA THR A 302 -9.16 -1.16 -13.57
C THR A 302 -9.77 -1.40 -14.96
N PRO A 303 -9.67 -0.44 -15.90
CA PRO A 303 -9.07 0.88 -15.75
C PRO A 303 -9.80 1.75 -14.72
N ASP A 304 -9.06 2.72 -14.19
CA ASP A 304 -9.56 3.79 -13.34
C ASP A 304 -10.72 4.56 -14.01
N PRO A 305 -11.76 5.01 -13.28
CA PRO A 305 -12.87 5.76 -13.86
C PRO A 305 -12.50 7.14 -14.40
N GLY A 306 -11.36 7.67 -13.95
CA GLY A 306 -10.71 8.85 -14.49
C GLY A 306 -11.40 10.16 -14.13
N ASP A 307 -10.61 11.23 -14.15
CA ASP A 307 -11.01 12.57 -13.72
C ASP A 307 -11.84 13.36 -14.76
N SER A 308 -12.27 12.74 -15.86
CA SER A 308 -12.99 13.44 -16.94
C SER A 308 -14.03 12.58 -17.64
N GLN A 309 -14.97 13.24 -18.32
CA GLN A 309 -16.00 12.57 -19.12
C GLN A 309 -15.41 11.70 -20.23
N ALA A 310 -14.31 12.13 -20.85
CA ALA A 310 -13.65 11.40 -21.94
C ALA A 310 -13.00 10.09 -21.47
N SER A 311 -12.62 10.02 -20.19
CA SER A 311 -12.05 8.84 -19.55
C SER A 311 -13.07 8.00 -18.80
N ALA A 312 -14.34 8.42 -18.77
CA ALA A 312 -15.37 7.82 -17.92
C ALA A 312 -15.48 6.30 -18.08
N PHE A 313 -15.49 5.58 -16.96
CA PHE A 313 -15.68 4.14 -16.96
C PHE A 313 -17.08 3.78 -17.47
N SER A 314 -17.13 3.05 -18.59
CA SER A 314 -18.42 2.67 -19.18
C SER A 314 -19.05 1.48 -18.47
N LEU A 315 -20.20 1.71 -17.86
CA LEU A 315 -21.09 0.70 -17.33
C LEU A 315 -22.07 0.18 -18.39
N GLY A 316 -21.90 0.52 -19.68
CA GLY A 316 -22.73 0.04 -20.78
C GLY A 316 -24.23 0.31 -20.61
N THR A 317 -25.08 -0.53 -21.24
CA THR A 317 -26.53 -0.45 -21.08
C THR A 317 -26.97 -1.02 -19.73
N LEU A 318 -27.68 -0.21 -18.95
CA LEU A 318 -28.17 -0.60 -17.63
C LEU A 318 -29.54 -1.29 -17.76
N THR A 319 -29.57 -2.60 -17.52
CA THR A 319 -30.79 -3.44 -17.61
C THR A 319 -31.24 -3.99 -16.26
N GLY A 320 -30.52 -3.66 -15.18
CA GLY A 320 -30.79 -4.08 -13.81
C GLY A 320 -29.85 -3.36 -12.85
N SER A 321 -29.47 -4.00 -11.75
CA SER A 321 -28.55 -3.41 -10.76
C SER A 321 -27.08 -3.60 -11.15
N ARG A 322 -26.29 -2.52 -11.04
CA ARG A 322 -24.82 -2.54 -11.11
C ARG A 322 -24.23 -1.85 -9.90
N THR A 323 -23.22 -2.47 -9.31
CA THR A 323 -22.46 -1.91 -8.18
C THR A 323 -21.00 -1.82 -8.58
N VAL A 324 -20.40 -0.65 -8.34
CA VAL A 324 -18.97 -0.40 -8.49
C VAL A 324 -18.42 0.13 -7.17
N SER A 325 -17.15 -0.15 -6.92
CA SER A 325 -16.44 0.31 -5.73
C SER A 325 -15.15 0.98 -6.18
N ASP A 326 -14.85 2.13 -5.59
CA ASP A 326 -13.60 2.83 -5.85
C ASP A 326 -13.22 3.78 -4.71
N PHE A 327 -12.28 4.68 -4.97
CA PHE A 327 -11.79 5.69 -4.05
C PHE A 327 -11.85 7.09 -4.67
N VAL A 328 -12.26 8.09 -3.90
CA VAL A 328 -12.04 9.51 -4.23
C VAL A 328 -11.41 10.22 -3.03
N GLY A 329 -10.44 11.09 -3.29
CA GLY A 329 -9.70 11.79 -2.25
C GLY A 329 -8.51 12.60 -2.76
N SER A 330 -7.52 12.86 -1.91
CA SER A 330 -6.39 13.78 -2.18
C SER A 330 -5.52 13.38 -3.37
N SER A 331 -5.39 12.08 -3.67
CA SER A 331 -4.57 11.56 -4.78
C SER A 331 -5.34 11.33 -6.08
N ASP A 332 -6.67 11.32 -6.00
CA ASP A 332 -7.58 10.96 -7.08
C ASP A 332 -8.93 11.63 -6.80
N ARG A 333 -9.23 12.73 -7.46
CA ARG A 333 -10.21 13.70 -6.96
C ARG A 333 -11.63 13.33 -7.35
N ILE A 334 -11.78 12.73 -8.53
CA ILE A 334 -13.05 12.61 -9.23
C ILE A 334 -13.07 11.31 -10.03
N ASP A 335 -14.14 10.55 -9.87
CA ASP A 335 -14.43 9.40 -10.71
C ASP A 335 -15.61 9.69 -11.64
N PHE A 336 -15.43 9.46 -12.93
CA PHE A 336 -16.52 9.52 -13.91
C PHE A 336 -16.97 8.14 -14.38
N TYR A 337 -18.28 7.93 -14.36
CA TYR A 337 -18.94 6.76 -14.93
C TYR A 337 -19.91 7.16 -16.02
N SER A 338 -20.06 6.33 -17.05
CA SER A 338 -21.07 6.50 -18.10
C SER A 338 -21.98 5.27 -18.20
N PHE A 339 -23.25 5.48 -18.52
CA PHE A 339 -24.20 4.39 -18.78
C PHE A 339 -25.30 4.80 -19.76
N VAL A 340 -25.98 3.81 -20.33
CA VAL A 340 -27.06 4.00 -21.31
C VAL A 340 -28.36 3.38 -20.79
N LEU A 341 -29.47 4.09 -20.97
CA LEU A 341 -30.83 3.54 -20.81
C LEU A 341 -31.46 3.32 -22.19
N ASP A 342 -31.97 2.12 -22.41
CA ASP A 342 -32.63 1.69 -23.66
C ASP A 342 -34.13 2.02 -23.73
N GLY A 343 -34.68 2.60 -22.66
CA GLY A 343 -36.08 2.94 -22.51
C GLY A 343 -36.32 3.71 -21.22
N ASN A 344 -37.58 4.08 -20.99
CA ASN A 344 -37.96 4.78 -19.77
C ASN A 344 -37.84 3.87 -18.55
N LYS A 345 -37.05 4.28 -17.55
CA LYS A 345 -36.83 3.51 -16.31
C LYS A 345 -36.80 4.43 -15.09
N THR A 346 -37.07 3.86 -13.91
CA THR A 346 -36.86 4.53 -12.63
C THR A 346 -35.48 4.15 -12.11
N LEU A 347 -34.52 5.07 -12.18
CA LEU A 347 -33.19 4.86 -11.64
C LEU A 347 -33.18 5.12 -10.13
N ASN A 348 -32.60 4.19 -9.37
CA ASN A 348 -32.18 4.35 -7.99
C ASN A 348 -30.65 4.35 -7.95
N LEU A 349 -30.07 5.52 -7.70
CA LEU A 349 -28.65 5.71 -7.44
C LEU A 349 -28.44 5.72 -5.92
N SER A 350 -27.52 4.90 -5.43
CA SER A 350 -27.10 4.93 -4.03
C SER A 350 -25.59 4.97 -3.89
N LEU A 351 -25.10 5.70 -2.89
CA LEU A 351 -23.70 5.85 -2.53
C LEU A 351 -23.54 5.51 -1.04
N ASN A 352 -22.64 4.58 -0.70
CA ASN A 352 -22.35 4.19 0.69
C ASN A 352 -20.88 3.76 0.86
N GLY A 353 -20.53 3.29 2.06
CA GLY A 353 -19.18 2.81 2.36
C GLY A 353 -18.13 3.92 2.47
N THR A 354 -18.59 5.17 2.67
CA THR A 354 -17.73 6.35 2.71
C THR A 354 -17.26 6.67 4.13
N THR A 355 -15.98 6.98 4.29
CA THR A 355 -15.37 7.37 5.57
C THR A 355 -15.29 8.88 5.75
N ASP A 356 -15.13 9.62 4.65
CA ASP A 356 -15.27 11.08 4.55
C ASP A 356 -16.45 11.43 3.62
N PRO A 357 -16.93 12.70 3.59
CA PRO A 357 -18.10 13.07 2.79
C PRO A 357 -17.82 12.91 1.29
N ALA A 358 -18.70 12.23 0.59
CA ALA A 358 -18.65 12.07 -0.86
C ALA A 358 -20.02 12.26 -1.49
N TYR A 359 -19.98 12.60 -2.77
CA TYR A 359 -21.13 13.01 -3.55
C TYR A 359 -21.14 12.25 -4.87
N ALA A 360 -22.31 11.84 -5.33
CA ALA A 360 -22.50 11.29 -6.67
C ALA A 360 -23.53 12.15 -7.42
N LEU A 361 -23.10 12.91 -8.42
CA LEU A 361 -23.94 13.78 -9.25
C LEU A 361 -24.36 13.01 -10.50
N LEU A 362 -25.67 12.99 -10.76
CA LEU A 362 -26.24 12.37 -11.94
C LEU A 362 -26.47 13.41 -13.02
N TYR A 363 -26.02 13.11 -14.25
CA TYR A 363 -26.20 13.96 -15.41
C TYR A 363 -26.88 13.20 -16.55
N LYS A 364 -27.63 13.92 -17.40
CA LYS A 364 -28.10 13.45 -18.71
C LYS A 364 -27.42 14.23 -19.82
N ASP A 365 -26.61 13.56 -20.62
CA ASP A 365 -26.01 14.14 -21.83
C ASP A 365 -27.12 14.32 -22.88
N THR A 366 -27.72 15.51 -22.89
CA THR A 366 -28.96 15.79 -23.61
C THR A 366 -28.67 16.12 -25.07
N ASN A 367 -27.50 16.70 -25.34
CA ASN A 367 -27.06 17.08 -26.67
C ASN A 367 -26.17 15.99 -27.33
N ASN A 368 -25.84 14.91 -26.61
CA ASN A 368 -24.98 13.79 -27.05
C ASN A 368 -23.60 14.23 -27.53
N ASN A 369 -23.07 15.31 -26.96
CA ASN A 369 -21.75 15.81 -27.30
C ASN A 369 -20.65 15.22 -26.39
N GLY A 370 -21.02 14.43 -25.37
CA GLY A 370 -20.09 13.84 -24.40
C GLY A 370 -19.50 14.83 -23.40
N VAL A 371 -20.09 16.03 -23.26
CA VAL A 371 -19.67 17.11 -22.36
C VAL A 371 -20.82 17.41 -21.40
N LEU A 372 -20.50 17.50 -20.10
CA LEU A 372 -21.50 17.80 -19.08
C LEU A 372 -21.70 19.30 -18.94
N ASP A 373 -22.92 19.75 -19.25
CA ASP A 373 -23.34 21.13 -19.04
C ASP A 373 -24.00 21.29 -17.67
N SER A 374 -23.85 22.47 -17.03
CA SER A 374 -24.45 22.72 -15.70
C SER A 374 -25.99 22.63 -15.70
N THR A 375 -26.61 22.75 -16.87
CA THR A 375 -28.06 22.57 -17.06
C THR A 375 -28.50 21.10 -17.13
N GLU A 376 -27.57 20.15 -17.19
CA GLU A 376 -27.82 18.71 -17.36
C GLU A 376 -27.80 17.92 -16.04
N VAL A 377 -27.52 18.59 -14.92
CA VAL A 377 -27.55 17.99 -13.59
C VAL A 377 -28.99 17.61 -13.23
N LEU A 378 -29.20 16.32 -12.96
CA LEU A 378 -30.50 15.77 -12.58
C LEU A 378 -30.67 15.63 -11.06
N GLY A 379 -29.57 15.52 -10.33
CA GLY A 379 -29.60 15.39 -8.88
C GLY A 379 -28.30 14.87 -8.30
N ILE A 380 -28.30 14.71 -6.99
CA ILE A 380 -27.13 14.33 -6.20
C ILE A 380 -27.51 13.31 -5.14
N ALA A 381 -26.73 12.25 -5.03
CA ALA A 381 -26.71 11.37 -3.86
C ALA A 381 -25.55 11.81 -2.96
N ASN A 382 -25.85 12.28 -1.75
CA ASN A 382 -24.86 12.77 -0.79
C ASN A 382 -24.67 11.75 0.33
N SER A 383 -23.45 11.21 0.45
CA SER A 383 -23.03 10.31 1.52
C SER A 383 -22.17 11.09 2.52
N ALA A 384 -22.79 11.57 3.60
CA ALA A 384 -22.10 12.24 4.70
C ALA A 384 -21.59 11.20 5.71
N ASN A 385 -20.37 10.69 5.53
CA ASN A 385 -19.65 9.80 6.46
C ASN A 385 -20.47 8.57 6.90
N ASN A 386 -20.47 7.51 6.09
CA ASN A 386 -21.19 6.24 6.30
C ASN A 386 -22.72 6.33 6.28
N SER A 387 -23.31 7.51 6.05
CA SER A 387 -24.74 7.62 5.76
C SER A 387 -25.03 7.20 4.32
N LEU A 388 -26.19 6.59 4.07
CA LEU A 388 -26.61 6.24 2.72
C LEU A 388 -26.97 7.51 1.95
N GLY A 389 -26.20 7.84 0.91
CA GLY A 389 -26.61 8.77 -0.12
C GLY A 389 -27.56 8.08 -1.10
N SER A 390 -28.67 8.71 -1.46
CA SER A 390 -29.63 8.14 -2.42
C SER A 390 -30.29 9.19 -3.29
N LEU A 391 -30.52 8.85 -4.55
CA LEU A 391 -31.28 9.62 -5.53
C LEU A 391 -32.17 8.67 -6.33
N THR A 392 -33.47 8.96 -6.43
CA THR A 392 -34.40 8.24 -7.31
C THR A 392 -34.90 9.20 -8.38
N GLN A 393 -34.80 8.82 -9.65
CA GLN A 393 -35.25 9.62 -10.78
C GLN A 393 -35.94 8.79 -11.85
N ASN A 394 -37.01 9.31 -12.44
CA ASN A 394 -37.62 8.73 -13.64
C ASN A 394 -36.92 9.30 -14.87
N LEU A 395 -36.30 8.44 -15.67
CA LEU A 395 -35.42 8.80 -16.77
C LEU A 395 -35.94 8.19 -18.08
N ASP A 396 -35.86 8.96 -19.16
CA ASP A 396 -36.10 8.45 -20.51
C ASP A 396 -34.89 7.66 -21.02
N ALA A 397 -35.00 7.08 -22.22
CA ALA A 397 -33.83 6.55 -22.92
C ALA A 397 -32.77 7.64 -23.18
N GLY A 398 -31.49 7.29 -23.10
CA GLY A 398 -30.39 8.23 -23.35
C GLY A 398 -29.07 7.84 -22.72
N ASN A 399 -28.09 8.75 -22.86
CA ASN A 399 -26.76 8.65 -22.29
C ASN A 399 -26.69 9.45 -20.99
N TYR A 400 -26.07 8.84 -19.97
CA TYR A 400 -26.00 9.39 -18.62
C TYR A 400 -24.59 9.26 -18.08
N PHE A 401 -24.26 10.17 -17.17
CA PHE A 401 -23.00 10.13 -16.42
C PHE A 401 -23.27 10.21 -14.92
N VAL A 402 -22.36 9.62 -14.16
CA VAL A 402 -22.25 9.87 -12.72
C VAL A 402 -20.84 10.36 -12.41
N GLU A 403 -20.76 11.50 -11.73
CA GLU A 403 -19.52 12.06 -11.19
C GLU A 403 -19.49 11.79 -9.69
N VAL A 404 -18.49 11.04 -9.21
CA VAL A 404 -18.27 10.81 -7.78
C VAL A 404 -17.09 11.66 -7.33
N PHE A 405 -17.23 12.43 -6.24
CA PHE A 405 -16.14 13.29 -5.75
C PHE A 405 -16.25 13.61 -4.25
N THR A 406 -15.17 14.20 -3.70
CA THR A 406 -15.13 14.83 -2.37
C THR A 406 -15.00 16.36 -2.49
N ASN A 407 -15.59 17.12 -1.57
CA ASN A 407 -15.65 18.59 -1.66
C ASN A 407 -14.48 19.33 -0.98
N THR A 408 -13.56 18.62 -0.32
CA THR A 408 -12.35 19.21 0.27
C THR A 408 -11.09 18.53 -0.26
N THR A 409 -9.98 19.25 -0.30
CA THR A 409 -8.69 18.72 -0.79
C THR A 409 -8.07 17.66 0.11
N THR A 410 -8.54 17.54 1.35
CA THR A 410 -7.99 16.65 2.39
C THR A 410 -8.87 15.42 2.68
N ALA A 411 -10.11 15.39 2.19
CA ALA A 411 -10.99 14.23 2.35
C ALA A 411 -10.46 13.04 1.54
N ASN A 412 -10.54 11.85 2.13
CA ASN A 412 -10.15 10.59 1.52
C ASN A 412 -11.22 9.54 1.85
N THR A 413 -11.79 8.90 0.83
CA THR A 413 -12.90 7.98 1.07
C THR A 413 -13.02 6.91 -0.01
N SER A 414 -13.20 5.66 0.43
CA SER A 414 -13.74 4.63 -0.45
C SER A 414 -15.23 4.88 -0.67
N TYR A 415 -15.80 4.32 -1.72
CA TYR A 415 -17.24 4.27 -1.88
C TYR A 415 -17.69 2.98 -2.56
N ASN A 416 -18.96 2.64 -2.36
CA ASN A 416 -19.69 1.73 -3.23
C ASN A 416 -20.86 2.51 -3.83
N MET A 417 -20.89 2.60 -5.16
CA MET A 417 -21.98 3.20 -5.91
C MET A 417 -22.82 2.10 -6.54
N THR A 418 -24.13 2.15 -6.34
CA THR A 418 -25.08 1.24 -6.99
C THR A 418 -26.07 2.02 -7.84
N LEU A 419 -26.27 1.57 -9.08
CA LEU A 419 -27.26 2.05 -10.03
C LEU A 419 -28.24 0.90 -10.31
N ALA A 420 -29.52 1.08 -10.00
CA ALA A 420 -30.56 0.07 -10.22
C ALA A 420 -31.78 0.65 -10.93
N VAL A 421 -32.29 -0.05 -11.95
CA VAL A 421 -33.39 0.39 -12.83
C VAL A 421 -34.51 -0.63 -12.98
#